data_AF-A0A918GXG2-F1
#
_entry.id   AF-A0A918GXG2-F1
#
_cell.length_a   1.000
_cell.length_b   1.000
_cell.length_c   1.000
_cell.angle_alpha   90.00
_cell.angle_beta   90.00
_cell.angle_gamma   90.00
#
_symmetry.space_group_name_H-M   'P 1'
#
loop_
_entity.id
_entity.type
_entity.pdbx_description
1 polymer ?
#
loop_
_entity_poly.entity_id
_entity_poly.type
_entity_poly.pdbx_seq_one_letter_code
_entity_poly.pdbx_strand_id
1 'polypeptide(L)'
;MALDLANGAVLWHHAPSLRPCALPAGTVVTVRITPSPALAVVLLDAATGNDRWESEPVALEPWVRCTLDDTPDFSLRTETDEAADEVLIHWHARGSYRGGAAPSPQVLAAAAREARGVLRVDVAAPSVDALPEAGAAGSPGPPEAEAVDAGAEALVPPPAADVLDRSQVGDQRLELAFEPDSGAVVLRAVDPPTATVRWAVEVDHTTTRRAPKLPP
;
A
#
# COMPACT_ATOMS: atom_id res chain seq x y z
N MET A 1 1.99 9.27 -5.99
CA MET A 1 3.06 10.15 -6.52
C MET A 1 4.13 9.25 -7.13
N ALA A 2 4.79 9.69 -8.19
CA ALA A 2 6.03 9.08 -8.68
C ALA A 2 7.19 10.06 -8.57
N LEU A 3 8.38 9.50 -8.30
CA LEU A 3 9.61 10.23 -8.05
C LEU A 3 10.73 9.68 -8.93
N ASP A 4 11.60 10.56 -9.42
CA ASP A 4 12.90 10.20 -9.97
C ASP A 4 13.86 9.90 -8.81
N LEU A 5 14.27 8.64 -8.67
CA LEU A 5 15.16 8.20 -7.59
C LEU A 5 16.60 8.75 -7.70
N ALA A 6 16.99 9.31 -8.85
CA ALA A 6 18.32 9.88 -9.00
C ALA A 6 18.45 11.24 -8.30
N ASN A 7 17.39 12.04 -8.29
CA ASN A 7 17.43 13.44 -7.86
C ASN A 7 16.26 13.87 -6.96
N GLY A 8 15.29 12.98 -6.70
CA GLY A 8 14.09 13.27 -5.93
C GLY A 8 13.06 14.13 -6.68
N ALA A 9 13.22 14.36 -7.98
CA ALA A 9 12.26 15.16 -8.73
C ALA A 9 10.92 14.45 -8.77
N VAL A 10 9.86 15.16 -8.37
CA VAL A 10 8.50 14.69 -8.55
C VAL A 10 8.19 14.63 -10.04
N LEU A 11 7.88 13.44 -10.54
CA LEU A 11 7.49 13.23 -11.93
C LEU A 11 6.01 13.56 -12.13
N TRP A 12 5.15 13.06 -11.23
CA TRP A 12 3.72 13.32 -11.25
C TRP A 12 3.05 12.99 -9.91
N HIS A 13 1.89 13.62 -9.70
CA HIS A 13 0.96 13.29 -8.62
C HIS A 13 -0.32 12.71 -9.22
N HIS A 14 -0.94 11.81 -8.46
CA HIS A 14 -2.27 11.31 -8.76
C HIS A 14 -3.19 11.55 -7.56
N ALA A 15 -4.49 11.54 -7.80
CA ALA A 15 -5.53 11.72 -6.81
C ALA A 15 -5.35 10.79 -5.60
N PRO A 16 -5.82 11.20 -4.41
CA PRO A 16 -5.85 10.32 -3.25
C PRO A 16 -6.72 9.09 -3.54
N SER A 17 -6.49 8.02 -2.78
CA SER A 17 -7.25 6.76 -2.82
C SER A 17 -6.83 5.71 -3.86
N LEU A 18 -5.68 5.85 -4.50
CA LEU A 18 -5.06 4.77 -5.27
C LEU A 18 -3.97 4.07 -4.45
N ARG A 19 -4.02 2.75 -4.44
CA ARG A 19 -2.99 1.88 -3.89
C ARG A 19 -2.18 1.28 -5.05
N PRO A 20 -0.89 1.61 -5.21
CA PRO A 20 -0.05 0.97 -6.21
C PRO A 20 0.12 -0.53 -5.93
N CYS A 21 0.02 -1.35 -6.97
CA CYS A 21 0.01 -2.80 -6.88
C CYS A 21 1.15 -3.45 -7.69
N ALA A 22 1.36 -2.99 -8.92
CA ALA A 22 2.42 -3.51 -9.81
C ALA A 22 2.84 -2.46 -10.85
N LEU A 23 3.98 -2.69 -11.51
CA LEU A 23 4.53 -1.84 -12.57
C LEU A 23 4.95 -2.64 -13.83
N PRO A 24 4.05 -3.40 -14.48
CA PRO A 24 4.38 -4.10 -15.71
C PRO A 24 4.52 -3.14 -16.90
N ALA A 25 5.60 -3.29 -17.67
CA ALA A 25 5.79 -2.68 -18.99
C ALA A 25 5.42 -1.17 -19.10
N GLY A 26 5.74 -0.37 -18.09
CA GLY A 26 5.46 1.08 -18.09
C GLY A 26 3.99 1.45 -17.81
N THR A 27 3.22 0.53 -17.23
CA THR A 27 1.88 0.75 -16.70
C THR A 27 1.90 0.57 -15.19
N VAL A 28 1.39 1.53 -14.43
CA VAL A 28 1.15 1.34 -13.00
C VAL A 28 -0.22 0.69 -12.84
N VAL A 29 -0.25 -0.55 -12.34
CA VAL A 29 -1.50 -1.17 -11.90
C VAL A 29 -1.78 -0.70 -10.48
N THR A 30 -2.95 -0.11 -10.27
CA THR A 30 -3.37 0.38 -8.95
C THR A 30 -4.76 -0.13 -8.62
N VAL A 31 -5.07 -0.18 -7.33
CA VAL A 31 -6.42 -0.42 -6.83
C VAL A 31 -6.97 0.87 -6.23
N ARG A 32 -8.11 1.31 -6.74
CA ARG A 32 -8.89 2.41 -6.16
C ARG A 32 -9.69 1.90 -4.98
N ILE A 33 -9.43 2.49 -3.83
CA ILE A 33 -10.15 2.21 -2.59
C ILE A 33 -11.28 3.22 -2.43
N THR A 34 -12.53 2.75 -2.49
CA THR A 34 -13.71 3.61 -2.29
C THR A 34 -14.26 3.45 -0.86
N PRO A 35 -15.06 4.40 -0.35
CA PRO A 35 -15.78 4.22 0.91
C PRO A 35 -16.80 3.07 0.90
N SER A 36 -17.12 2.54 -0.28
CA SER A 36 -17.97 1.37 -0.45
C SER A 36 -17.12 0.08 -0.40
N PRO A 37 -17.71 -1.08 -0.05
CA PRO A 37 -17.00 -2.36 -0.08
C PRO A 37 -16.85 -2.82 -1.54
N ALA A 38 -16.10 -2.05 -2.33
CA ALA A 38 -15.81 -2.34 -3.72
C ALA A 38 -14.40 -1.83 -4.07
N LEU A 39 -13.75 -2.54 -4.97
CA LEU A 39 -12.45 -2.19 -5.53
C LEU A 39 -12.61 -1.91 -7.02
N ALA A 40 -11.95 -0.88 -7.53
CA ALA A 40 -11.77 -0.73 -8.97
C ALA A 40 -10.27 -0.81 -9.28
N VAL A 41 -9.91 -1.44 -10.39
CA VAL A 41 -8.53 -1.43 -10.88
C VAL A 41 -8.37 -0.23 -11.80
N VAL A 42 -7.30 0.53 -11.60
CA VAL A 42 -6.96 1.68 -12.44
C VAL A 42 -5.56 1.47 -13.00
N LEU A 43 -5.45 1.54 -14.32
CA LEU A 43 -4.19 1.48 -15.04
C LEU A 43 -3.72 2.89 -15.34
N LEU A 44 -2.54 3.24 -14.84
CA LEU A 44 -1.92 4.54 -15.10
C LEU A 44 -0.75 4.39 -16.07
N ASP A 45 -0.56 5.39 -16.90
CA ASP A 45 0.69 5.58 -17.62
C ASP A 45 1.82 5.88 -16.63
N ALA A 46 2.88 5.06 -16.60
CA ALA A 46 3.95 5.23 -15.60
C ALA A 46 4.78 6.51 -15.79
N ALA A 47 4.86 7.04 -17.01
CA ALA A 47 5.66 8.23 -17.30
C ALA A 47 4.92 9.53 -16.91
N THR A 48 3.59 9.55 -17.07
CA THR A 48 2.78 10.76 -16.91
C THR A 48 1.81 10.70 -15.73
N GLY A 49 1.52 9.52 -15.21
CA GLY A 49 0.51 9.28 -14.19
C GLY A 49 -0.93 9.35 -14.71
N ASN A 50 -1.15 9.56 -16.01
CA ASN A 50 -2.50 9.69 -16.56
C ASN A 50 -3.27 8.35 -16.55
N ASP A 51 -4.57 8.42 -16.27
CA ASP A 51 -5.47 7.27 -16.36
C ASP A 51 -5.52 6.76 -17.81
N ARG A 52 -5.12 5.51 -18.03
CA ARG A 52 -5.28 4.81 -19.31
C ARG A 52 -6.59 4.04 -19.34
N TRP A 53 -6.99 3.48 -18.21
CA TRP A 53 -8.19 2.65 -18.08
C TRP A 53 -8.61 2.49 -16.62
N GLU A 54 -9.90 2.34 -16.38
CA GLU A 54 -10.48 2.01 -15.07
C GLU A 54 -11.52 0.90 -15.26
N SER A 55 -11.50 -0.09 -14.36
CA SER A 55 -12.45 -1.20 -14.37
C SER A 55 -13.82 -0.78 -13.84
N GLU A 56 -14.83 -1.56 -14.15
CA GLU A 56 -16.05 -1.56 -13.34
C GLU A 56 -15.71 -1.95 -11.89
N PRO A 57 -16.41 -1.40 -10.88
CA PRO A 57 -16.17 -1.77 -9.49
C PRO A 57 -16.49 -3.25 -9.22
N VAL A 58 -15.53 -3.96 -8.64
CA VAL A 58 -15.70 -5.32 -8.13
C VAL A 58 -16.28 -5.24 -6.72
N ALA A 59 -17.53 -5.67 -6.57
CA ALA A 59 -18.20 -5.70 -5.28
C ALA A 59 -17.56 -6.74 -4.35
N LEU A 60 -17.31 -6.33 -3.11
CA LEU A 60 -16.88 -7.19 -2.01
C LEU A 60 -18.04 -7.42 -1.03
N GLU A 61 -17.80 -8.26 -0.02
CA GLU A 61 -18.80 -8.46 1.02
C GLU A 61 -19.06 -7.16 1.81
N PRO A 62 -20.32 -6.89 2.24
CA PRO A 62 -20.69 -5.60 2.83
C PRO A 62 -19.92 -5.19 4.09
N TRP A 63 -19.34 -6.15 4.81
CA TRP A 63 -18.57 -5.90 6.03
C TRP A 63 -17.09 -5.61 5.75
N VAL A 64 -16.59 -5.87 4.55
CA VAL A 64 -15.19 -5.61 4.18
C VAL A 64 -14.91 -4.11 4.27
N ARG A 65 -13.73 -3.77 4.79
CA ARG A 65 -13.23 -2.40 4.91
C ARG A 65 -11.88 -2.33 4.22
N CYS A 66 -11.91 -1.90 2.97
CA CYS A 66 -10.72 -1.73 2.15
C CYS A 66 -9.85 -0.59 2.71
N THR A 67 -8.53 -0.76 2.71
CA THR A 67 -7.55 0.23 3.18
C THR A 67 -6.48 0.46 2.12
N LEU A 68 -5.87 1.65 2.14
CA LEU A 68 -4.76 1.98 1.23
C LEU A 68 -3.47 1.26 1.60
N ASP A 69 -3.33 0.91 2.87
CA ASP A 69 -2.17 0.18 3.40
C ASP A 69 -2.61 -1.21 3.86
N ASP A 70 -1.65 -2.13 3.99
CA ASP A 70 -1.92 -3.42 4.60
C ASP A 70 -2.18 -3.28 6.10
N THR A 71 -3.26 -3.92 6.54
CA THR A 71 -3.64 -4.00 7.94
C THR A 71 -4.02 -5.44 8.28
N PRO A 72 -4.12 -5.81 9.57
CA PRO A 72 -4.64 -7.12 9.96
C PRO A 72 -6.06 -7.41 9.44
N ASP A 73 -6.84 -6.36 9.12
CA ASP A 73 -8.24 -6.47 8.68
C ASP A 73 -8.40 -6.44 7.15
N PHE A 74 -7.39 -5.95 6.42
CA PHE A 74 -7.40 -5.92 4.96
C PHE A 74 -5.98 -5.86 4.42
N SER A 75 -5.63 -6.78 3.54
CA SER A 75 -4.34 -6.79 2.86
C SER A 75 -4.46 -7.14 1.38
N LEU A 76 -3.51 -6.63 0.58
CA LEU A 76 -3.33 -7.00 -0.81
C LEU A 76 -1.93 -7.59 -1.03
N ARG A 77 -1.85 -8.62 -1.87
CA ARG A 77 -0.58 -9.16 -2.39
C ARG A 77 -0.69 -9.24 -3.90
N THR A 78 0.41 -8.95 -4.60
CA THR A 78 0.43 -8.89 -6.05
C THR A 78 1.45 -9.86 -6.62
N GLU A 79 1.08 -10.48 -7.75
CA GLU A 79 1.96 -11.34 -8.55
C GLU A 79 1.86 -10.85 -10.00
N THR A 80 2.97 -10.86 -10.73
CA THR A 80 3.01 -10.40 -12.13
C THR A 80 3.53 -11.53 -13.00
N ASP A 81 2.80 -11.83 -14.07
CA ASP A 81 3.24 -12.70 -15.16
C ASP A 81 3.58 -11.84 -16.38
N GLU A 82 4.87 -11.53 -16.54
CA GLU A 82 5.36 -10.70 -17.65
C GLU A 82 5.18 -11.37 -19.01
N ALA A 83 5.12 -12.70 -19.08
CA ALA A 83 4.97 -13.41 -20.36
C ALA A 83 3.51 -13.34 -20.86
N ALA A 84 2.57 -13.24 -19.93
CA ALA A 84 1.13 -13.13 -20.22
C ALA A 84 0.60 -11.69 -20.15
N ASP A 85 1.42 -10.71 -19.78
CA ASP A 85 0.99 -9.34 -19.46
C ASP A 85 -0.14 -9.29 -18.41
N GLU A 86 -0.10 -10.22 -17.44
CA GLU A 86 -1.11 -10.37 -16.39
C GLU A 86 -0.58 -9.93 -15.03
N VAL A 87 -1.47 -9.33 -14.22
CA VAL A 87 -1.24 -9.07 -12.79
C VAL A 87 -2.34 -9.74 -11.98
N LEU A 88 -1.95 -10.56 -11.01
CA LEU A 88 -2.85 -11.13 -10.02
C LEU A 88 -2.81 -10.30 -8.74
N ILE A 89 -3.97 -9.83 -8.30
CA ILE A 89 -4.14 -9.09 -7.05
C ILE A 89 -4.93 -9.97 -6.09
N HIS A 90 -4.23 -10.56 -5.15
CA HIS A 90 -4.82 -11.32 -4.05
C HIS A 90 -5.26 -10.34 -2.99
N TRP A 91 -6.53 -10.39 -2.60
CA TRP A 91 -7.05 -9.60 -1.49
C TRP A 91 -7.54 -10.51 -0.39
N HIS A 92 -7.40 -10.05 0.85
CA HIS A 92 -7.84 -10.76 2.03
C HIS A 92 -8.36 -9.78 3.05
N ALA A 93 -9.54 -10.05 3.59
CA ALA A 93 -10.25 -9.23 4.54
C ALA A 93 -10.61 -10.05 5.78
N ARG A 94 -10.45 -9.45 6.96
CA ARG A 94 -10.83 -10.02 8.26
C ARG A 94 -11.71 -9.04 9.02
N GLY A 95 -12.85 -9.54 9.49
CA GLY A 95 -13.74 -8.84 10.39
C GLY A 95 -13.45 -9.26 11.82
N SER A 96 -13.22 -8.30 12.70
CA SER A 96 -13.04 -8.52 14.14
C SER A 96 -13.96 -7.61 14.96
N TYR A 97 -14.26 -8.02 16.19
CA TYR A 97 -15.03 -7.19 17.11
C TYR A 97 -14.21 -5.98 17.57
N ARG A 98 -14.74 -4.77 17.34
CA ARG A 98 -14.08 -3.49 17.71
C ARG A 98 -14.84 -2.70 18.80
N GLY A 99 -15.71 -3.35 19.57
CA GLY A 99 -16.44 -2.67 20.66
C GLY A 99 -15.62 -2.54 21.95
N GLY A 100 -16.02 -1.63 22.84
CA GLY A 100 -15.28 -1.30 24.07
C GLY A 100 -15.56 -2.23 25.27
N ALA A 101 -16.60 -3.05 25.23
CA ALA A 101 -16.88 -4.05 26.26
C ALA A 101 -16.31 -5.40 25.84
N ALA A 102 -15.67 -6.13 26.75
CA ALA A 102 -15.14 -7.46 26.46
C ALA A 102 -16.30 -8.40 26.05
N PRO A 103 -16.38 -8.82 24.78
CA PRO A 103 -17.42 -9.73 24.31
C PRO A 103 -17.17 -11.13 24.87
N SER A 104 -18.21 -11.95 24.95
CA SER A 104 -18.03 -13.36 25.27
C SER A 104 -17.26 -14.08 24.15
N PRO A 105 -16.56 -15.20 24.43
CA PRO A 105 -15.87 -15.97 23.40
C PRO A 105 -16.78 -16.42 22.24
N GLN A 106 -18.06 -16.70 22.53
CA GLN A 106 -19.05 -17.03 21.50
C GLN A 106 -19.35 -15.86 20.57
N VAL A 107 -19.40 -14.64 21.09
CA VAL A 107 -19.59 -13.41 20.29
C VAL A 107 -18.36 -13.13 19.45
N LEU A 108 -17.15 -13.36 19.97
CA LEU A 108 -15.91 -13.24 19.18
C LEU A 108 -15.88 -14.22 18.01
N ALA A 109 -16.19 -15.49 18.26
CA ALA A 109 -16.22 -16.51 17.22
C ALA A 109 -17.30 -16.22 16.16
N ALA A 110 -18.46 -15.71 16.56
CA ALA A 110 -19.52 -15.32 15.63
C ALA A 110 -19.25 -14.01 14.87
N ALA A 111 -18.42 -13.12 15.44
CA ALA A 111 -18.02 -11.86 14.83
C ALA A 111 -16.83 -12.01 13.88
N ALA A 112 -16.03 -13.07 14.04
CA ALA A 112 -14.94 -13.40 13.15
C ALA A 112 -15.51 -13.70 11.75
N ARG A 113 -15.14 -12.86 10.79
CA ARG A 113 -15.47 -13.04 9.38
C ARG A 113 -14.18 -12.98 8.59
N GLU A 114 -14.08 -13.80 7.56
CA GLU A 114 -12.93 -13.80 6.66
C GLU A 114 -13.46 -13.94 5.25
N ALA A 115 -12.92 -13.12 4.35
CA ALA A 115 -13.20 -13.19 2.93
C ALA A 115 -11.89 -12.96 2.18
N ARG A 116 -11.75 -13.61 1.05
CA ARG A 116 -10.55 -13.57 0.22
C ARG A 116 -10.92 -13.81 -1.24
N GLY A 117 -10.11 -13.30 -2.14
CA GLY A 117 -10.32 -13.47 -3.56
C GLY A 117 -9.13 -12.99 -4.38
N VAL A 118 -9.22 -13.19 -5.68
CA VAL A 118 -8.16 -12.81 -6.62
C VAL A 118 -8.79 -11.98 -7.73
N LEU A 119 -8.17 -10.86 -8.06
CA LEU A 119 -8.46 -10.10 -9.28
C LEU A 119 -7.35 -10.42 -10.28
N ARG A 120 -7.70 -10.98 -11.42
CA ARG A 120 -6.78 -11.11 -12.54
C ARG A 120 -6.95 -9.92 -13.47
N VAL A 121 -5.86 -9.23 -13.73
CA VAL A 121 -5.82 -8.03 -14.56
C VAL A 121 -5.01 -8.34 -15.82
N ASP A 122 -5.64 -8.28 -16.99
CA ASP A 122 -4.92 -8.26 -18.27
C ASP A 122 -4.54 -6.81 -18.57
N VAL A 123 -3.24 -6.53 -18.70
CA VAL A 123 -2.72 -5.18 -18.90
C VAL A 123 -2.65 -4.81 -20.38
N ALA A 124 -2.46 -5.80 -21.27
CA ALA A 124 -2.34 -5.58 -22.71
C ALA A 124 -3.71 -5.35 -23.37
N ALA A 125 -4.73 -6.09 -22.93
CA ALA A 125 -6.13 -5.91 -23.27
C ALA A 125 -6.93 -5.62 -21.98
N PRO A 126 -6.93 -4.36 -21.50
CA PRO A 126 -7.43 -3.97 -20.18
C PRO A 126 -8.76 -4.62 -19.80
N SER A 127 -8.68 -5.59 -18.89
CA SER A 127 -9.84 -6.31 -18.36
C SER A 127 -9.53 -6.83 -16.96
N VAL A 128 -10.58 -7.05 -16.18
CA VAL A 128 -10.49 -7.57 -14.81
C VAL A 128 -11.46 -8.72 -14.65
N ASP A 129 -10.93 -9.88 -14.27
CA ASP A 129 -11.70 -11.05 -13.90
C ASP A 129 -11.60 -11.28 -12.39
N ALA A 130 -12.73 -11.31 -11.70
CA ALA A 130 -12.80 -11.73 -10.32
C ALA A 130 -12.82 -13.27 -10.25
N LEU A 131 -11.77 -13.84 -9.70
CA LEU A 131 -11.65 -15.28 -9.50
C LEU A 131 -11.97 -15.61 -8.03
N PRO A 132 -12.80 -16.64 -7.76
CA PRO A 132 -12.84 -17.21 -6.43
C PRO A 132 -11.44 -17.76 -6.13
N GLU A 133 -10.96 -17.62 -4.90
CA GLU A 133 -9.74 -18.32 -4.50
C GLU A 133 -10.04 -19.82 -4.60
N ALA A 134 -9.50 -20.47 -5.64
CA ALA A 134 -9.67 -21.89 -5.85
C ALA A 134 -9.26 -22.61 -4.57
N GLY A 135 -10.22 -23.28 -3.93
CA GLY A 135 -10.15 -23.71 -2.54
C GLY A 135 -8.77 -24.20 -2.11
N ALA A 136 -7.97 -23.29 -1.57
CA ALA A 136 -6.87 -23.63 -0.70
C ALA A 136 -7.52 -24.15 0.59
N ALA A 137 -7.87 -25.44 0.57
CA ALA A 137 -8.11 -26.25 1.75
C ALA A 137 -6.79 -26.55 2.50
N GLY A 138 -5.88 -25.58 2.50
CA GLY A 138 -4.83 -25.43 3.48
C GLY A 138 -5.08 -24.10 4.13
N SER A 139 -5.36 -24.09 5.43
CA SER A 139 -5.24 -22.87 6.22
C SER A 139 -3.97 -22.15 5.78
N PRO A 140 -3.99 -20.87 5.45
CA PRO A 140 -2.75 -20.12 5.48
C PRO A 140 -2.27 -20.29 6.92
N GLY A 141 -1.17 -21.01 7.10
CA GLY A 141 -0.40 -20.85 8.31
C GLY A 141 -0.22 -19.35 8.52
N PRO A 142 -0.19 -18.85 9.78
CA PRO A 142 0.24 -17.47 10.02
C PRO A 142 1.46 -17.22 9.13
N PRO A 143 1.55 -16.07 8.43
CA PRO A 143 2.64 -15.80 7.50
C PRO A 143 3.91 -16.24 8.21
N GLU A 144 4.49 -17.32 7.73
CA GLU A 144 5.73 -17.85 8.26
C GLU A 144 6.68 -16.72 7.96
N ALA A 145 6.92 -15.90 8.99
CA ALA A 145 7.81 -14.77 8.91
C ALA A 145 9.04 -15.34 8.24
N GLU A 146 9.30 -14.92 7.00
CA GLU A 146 10.49 -15.32 6.29
C GLU A 146 11.61 -15.14 7.29
N ALA A 147 12.18 -16.27 7.71
CA ALA A 147 13.29 -16.26 8.62
C ALA A 147 14.38 -15.57 7.82
N VAL A 148 14.48 -14.26 8.05
CA VAL A 148 15.48 -13.39 7.47
C VAL A 148 16.77 -14.12 7.76
N ASP A 149 17.41 -14.60 6.70
CA ASP A 149 18.70 -15.26 6.79
C ASP A 149 19.60 -14.29 7.56
N ALA A 150 19.95 -14.64 8.79
CA ALA A 150 20.79 -13.85 9.68
C ALA A 150 22.25 -13.97 9.19
N GLY A 151 22.45 -13.68 7.91
CA GLY A 151 23.74 -13.48 7.28
C GLY A 151 24.25 -12.13 7.74
N ALA A 152 25.12 -12.15 8.76
CA ALA A 152 25.94 -11.03 9.21
C ALA A 152 25.17 -9.70 9.30
N GLU A 153 24.37 -9.56 10.35
CA GLU A 153 23.78 -8.30 10.79
C GLU A 153 24.92 -7.33 11.14
N ALA A 154 25.49 -6.67 10.13
CA ALA A 154 26.30 -5.48 10.32
C ALA A 154 25.41 -4.52 11.11
N LEU A 155 25.88 -4.05 12.29
CA LEU A 155 25.12 -3.17 13.17
C LEU A 155 24.50 -2.03 12.35
N VAL A 156 23.23 -2.18 11.99
CA VAL A 156 22.48 -1.11 11.35
C VAL A 156 22.27 -0.09 12.46
N PRO A 157 22.84 1.13 12.36
CA PRO A 157 22.66 2.12 13.41
C PRO A 157 21.16 2.35 13.64
N PRO A 158 20.74 2.60 14.89
CA PRO A 158 19.36 2.90 15.19
C PRO A 158 18.92 4.12 14.36
N PRO A 159 17.68 4.12 13.84
CA PRO A 159 17.16 5.25 13.11
C PRO A 159 17.20 6.51 13.98
N ALA A 160 17.39 7.66 13.34
CA ALA A 160 17.29 8.94 14.01
C ALA A 160 15.85 9.17 14.50
N ALA A 161 15.69 9.99 15.55
CA ALA A 161 14.40 10.17 16.24
C ALA A 161 13.29 10.77 15.35
N ASP A 162 13.66 11.41 14.25
CA ASP A 162 12.79 12.00 13.23
C ASP A 162 12.30 10.99 12.18
N VAL A 163 12.88 9.79 12.11
CA VAL A 163 12.53 8.79 11.09
C VAL A 163 11.29 8.00 11.51
N LEU A 164 10.25 8.08 10.69
CA LEU A 164 8.98 7.37 10.85
C LEU A 164 9.05 5.95 10.27
N ASP A 165 9.68 5.80 9.10
CA ASP A 165 9.81 4.52 8.41
C ASP A 165 11.05 4.48 7.51
N ARG A 166 11.51 3.27 7.16
CA ARG A 166 12.68 3.04 6.30
C ARG A 166 12.48 1.87 5.36
N SER A 167 12.97 2.01 4.13
CA SER A 167 13.00 0.94 3.14
C SER A 167 14.28 1.01 2.30
N GLN A 168 14.70 -0.12 1.74
CA GLN A 168 15.83 -0.17 0.80
C GLN A 168 15.29 -0.28 -0.62
N VAL A 169 15.73 0.61 -1.51
CA VAL A 169 15.37 0.60 -2.94
C VAL A 169 16.64 0.71 -3.76
N GLY A 170 17.02 -0.40 -4.42
CA GLY A 170 18.30 -0.48 -5.11
C GLY A 170 19.48 -0.25 -4.16
N ASP A 171 20.37 0.69 -4.50
CA ASP A 171 21.52 1.09 -3.69
C ASP A 171 21.19 2.14 -2.61
N GLN A 172 19.96 2.65 -2.57
CA GLN A 172 19.56 3.74 -1.69
C GLN A 172 18.69 3.27 -0.53
N ARG A 173 18.89 3.87 0.65
CA ARG A 173 17.93 3.77 1.75
C ARG A 173 16.97 4.93 1.66
N LEU A 174 15.68 4.64 1.51
CA LEU A 174 14.62 5.65 1.60
C LEU A 174 14.17 5.75 3.05
N GLU A 175 14.08 6.97 3.56
CA GLU A 175 13.59 7.28 4.90
C GLU A 175 12.40 8.22 4.80
N LEU A 176 11.28 7.84 5.41
CA LEU A 176 10.18 8.74 5.66
C LEU A 176 10.43 9.39 7.03
N ALA A 177 10.57 10.70 7.06
CA ALA A 177 10.93 11.46 8.26
C ALA A 177 9.94 12.60 8.52
N PHE A 178 9.78 12.95 9.80
CA PHE A 178 9.04 14.12 10.24
C PHE A 178 10.01 15.26 10.52
N GLU A 179 9.83 16.40 9.85
CA GLU A 179 10.65 17.58 10.06
C GLU A 179 10.02 18.46 11.16
N PRO A 180 10.62 18.55 12.37
CA PRO A 180 9.97 19.16 13.53
C PRO A 180 9.78 20.68 13.39
N ASP A 181 10.66 21.35 12.63
CA ASP A 181 10.62 22.81 12.47
C ASP A 181 9.46 23.25 11.55
N SER A 182 9.16 22.46 10.52
CA SER A 182 8.10 22.75 9.54
C SER A 182 6.80 21.99 9.84
N GLY A 183 6.88 20.86 10.55
CA GLY A 183 5.79 19.91 10.70
C GLY A 183 5.52 19.08 9.43
N ALA A 184 6.41 19.12 8.45
CA ALA A 184 6.27 18.42 7.18
C ALA A 184 6.70 16.94 7.31
N VAL A 185 6.11 16.10 6.46
CA VAL A 185 6.58 14.73 6.24
C VAL A 185 7.43 14.72 4.98
N VAL A 186 8.68 14.30 5.12
CA VAL A 186 9.70 14.33 4.07
C VAL A 186 10.13 12.90 3.75
N LEU A 187 10.18 12.57 2.46
CA LEU A 187 10.86 11.37 1.99
C LEU A 187 12.26 11.76 1.52
N ARG A 188 13.28 11.10 2.08
CA ARG A 188 14.67 11.35 1.71
C ARG A 188 15.38 10.08 1.27
N ALA A 189 16.21 10.18 0.25
CA ALA A 189 17.17 9.13 -0.10
C ALA A 189 18.48 9.36 0.63
N VAL A 190 18.95 8.32 1.30
CA VAL A 190 20.18 8.29 2.06
C VAL A 190 21.12 7.27 1.44
N ASP A 191 22.36 7.67 1.23
CA ASP A 191 23.45 6.79 0.86
C ASP A 191 23.81 5.90 2.07
N PRO A 192 23.57 4.58 2.03
CA PRO A 192 23.73 3.74 3.22
C PRO A 192 25.17 3.73 3.78
N PRO A 193 26.24 3.67 2.95
CA PRO A 193 27.62 3.74 3.44
C PRO A 193 27.98 5.03 4.20
N THR A 194 27.47 6.18 3.75
CA THR A 194 27.91 7.49 4.27
C THR A 194 26.87 8.18 5.16
N ALA A 195 25.65 7.66 5.21
CA ALA A 195 24.48 8.30 5.82
C ALA A 195 24.20 9.72 5.27
N THR A 196 24.71 10.05 4.07
CA THR A 196 24.51 11.36 3.46
C THR A 196 23.16 11.38 2.74
N VAL A 197 22.36 12.43 2.97
CA VAL A 197 21.12 12.67 2.23
C VAL A 197 21.46 13.08 0.80
N ARG A 198 21.04 12.28 -0.19
CA ARG A 198 21.22 12.59 -1.62
C ARG A 198 20.19 13.59 -2.11
N TRP A 199 18.94 13.40 -1.70
CA TRP A 199 17.82 14.28 -1.98
C TRP A 199 16.74 14.12 -0.91
N ALA A 200 15.87 15.12 -0.80
CA ALA A 200 14.73 15.13 0.12
C ALA A 200 13.54 15.81 -0.56
N VAL A 201 12.36 15.25 -0.40
CA VAL A 201 11.11 15.70 -1.02
C VAL A 201 10.03 15.75 0.05
N GLU A 202 9.33 16.88 0.13
CA GLU A 202 8.15 17.02 0.96
C GLU A 202 7.00 16.19 0.36
N VAL A 203 6.51 15.20 1.11
CA VAL A 203 5.44 14.29 0.69
C VAL A 203 4.09 14.81 1.15
N ASP A 204 4.05 15.33 2.37
CA ASP A 204 2.86 15.95 2.93
C ASP A 204 3.24 17.18 3.74
N HIS A 205 2.51 18.26 3.48
CA HIS A 205 2.53 19.42 4.34
C HIS A 205 1.35 19.22 5.26
N THR A 206 1.59 19.04 6.57
CA THR A 206 0.50 19.25 7.50
C THR A 206 0.09 20.71 7.38
N THR A 207 -0.89 21.00 6.51
CA THR A 207 -1.61 22.25 6.63
C THR A 207 -2.14 22.22 8.04
N THR A 208 -1.55 23.03 8.91
CA THR A 208 -2.21 23.44 10.14
C THR A 208 -3.48 24.15 9.66
N ARG A 209 -4.54 23.37 9.40
CA ARG A 209 -5.90 23.87 9.28
C ARG A 209 -6.19 24.46 10.64
N ARG A 210 -5.82 25.72 10.80
CA ARG A 210 -6.22 26.54 11.92
C ARG A 210 -7.74 26.45 11.91
N ALA A 211 -8.30 25.78 12.92
CA ALA A 211 -9.74 25.65 13.06
C ALA A 211 -10.34 27.06 12.86
N PRO A 212 -11.38 27.21 12.02
CA PRO A 212 -12.00 28.51 11.82
C PRO A 212 -12.38 29.06 13.20
N LYS A 213 -11.99 30.32 13.48
CA LYS A 213 -12.40 30.98 14.73
C LYS A 213 -13.92 30.89 14.82
N LEU A 214 -14.41 30.28 15.90
CA LEU A 214 -15.84 30.30 16.20
C LEU A 214 -16.30 31.77 16.24
N PRO A 215 -17.39 32.12 15.57
CA PRO A 215 -17.96 33.45 15.70
C PRO A 215 -18.36 33.70 17.17
N PRO A 216 -18.25 34.95 17.65
CA PRO A 216 -18.56 35.32 19.04
C PRO A 216 -20.04 35.13 19.38
#